data_AF-A0A8T0N8A9-F1
#
_entry.id   AF-A0A8T0N8A9-F1
#
_cell.length_a   1.000
_cell.length_b   1.000
_cell.length_c   1.000
_cell.angle_alpha   90.00
_cell.angle_beta   90.00
_cell.angle_gamma   90.00
#
_symmetry.space_group_name_H-M   'P 1'
#
loop_
_entity.id
_entity.type
_entity.pdbx_description
1 polymer ?
#
loop_
_entity_poly.entity_id
_entity_poly.type
_entity_poly.pdbx_seq_one_letter_code
_entity_poly.pdbx_strand_id
1 'polypeptide(L)'
;MPRRTHRASHSNRTTLFAGFMLVVFCVPVAPGRSRLIWVFPRNFGVWLDLIMPRWLYHVGQNRVLDSDAYILHVEECKFAASGLDSWHKYCYVPASSDTMVIAFRNWFRKYCKNRVGWATPQPDTLMERYWSHVVHCRSCSAALKAMRALEVALQVVSVAVVGVLVVAKETTLAMSTAQRAVFVSAAGLCFAASRWLSKFIEENFFF
;
A
#
# COMPACT_ATOMS: atom_id res chain seq x y z
N MET A 1 -57.30 -15.86 -44.24
CA MET A 1 -56.02 -16.23 -43.57
C MET A 1 -55.59 -15.10 -42.64
N PRO A 2 -55.52 -15.28 -41.31
CA PRO A 2 -54.89 -14.28 -40.45
C PRO A 2 -53.39 -14.56 -40.37
N ARG A 3 -52.59 -13.52 -40.62
CA ARG A 3 -51.12 -13.53 -40.56
C ARG A 3 -50.70 -13.58 -39.09
N ARG A 4 -50.16 -14.72 -38.63
CA ARG A 4 -49.48 -14.82 -37.32
C ARG A 4 -48.25 -13.91 -37.34
N THR A 5 -48.30 -12.79 -36.66
CA THR A 5 -47.10 -12.03 -36.32
C THR A 5 -46.42 -12.72 -35.14
N HIS A 6 -45.33 -13.43 -35.40
CA HIS A 6 -44.40 -13.89 -34.37
C HIS A 6 -43.79 -12.65 -33.69
N ARG A 7 -44.27 -12.30 -32.50
CA ARG A 7 -43.60 -11.34 -31.62
C ARG A 7 -42.36 -12.04 -31.06
N ALA A 8 -41.20 -11.78 -31.66
CA ALA A 8 -39.92 -12.19 -31.09
C ALA A 8 -39.77 -11.51 -29.72
N SER A 9 -39.72 -12.29 -28.65
CA SER A 9 -39.38 -11.77 -27.32
C SER A 9 -37.89 -11.43 -27.32
N HIS A 10 -37.56 -10.14 -27.42
CA HIS A 10 -36.23 -9.68 -27.05
C HIS A 10 -36.07 -9.83 -25.54
N SER A 11 -35.39 -10.90 -25.15
CA SER A 11 -34.79 -11.06 -23.82
C SER A 11 -33.74 -9.97 -23.66
N ASN A 12 -34.08 -8.86 -23.00
CA ASN A 12 -33.14 -7.88 -22.49
C ASN A 12 -32.29 -8.52 -21.38
N ARG A 13 -31.23 -9.26 -21.77
CA ARG A 13 -30.11 -9.53 -20.87
C ARG A 13 -29.26 -8.26 -20.84
N THR A 14 -29.53 -7.38 -19.89
CA THR A 14 -28.57 -6.35 -19.48
C THR A 14 -27.36 -7.09 -18.90
N THR A 15 -26.35 -7.32 -19.71
CA THR A 15 -25.03 -7.72 -19.22
C THR A 15 -24.51 -6.56 -18.37
N LEU A 16 -24.56 -6.73 -17.05
CA LEU A 16 -23.95 -5.80 -16.10
C LEU A 16 -22.44 -5.81 -16.38
N PHE A 17 -21.96 -4.79 -17.09
CA PHE A 17 -20.54 -4.64 -17.40
C PHE A 17 -19.75 -4.52 -16.10
N ALA A 18 -18.68 -5.30 -15.97
CA ALA A 18 -17.70 -5.13 -14.91
C ALA A 18 -17.08 -3.74 -15.05
N GLY A 19 -17.30 -2.89 -14.05
CA GLY A 19 -16.87 -1.50 -14.02
C GLY A 19 -16.19 -1.16 -12.72
N PHE A 20 -15.15 -0.33 -12.82
CA PHE A 20 -14.49 0.33 -11.71
C PHE A 20 -14.29 1.81 -12.04
N MET A 21 -14.14 2.63 -11.00
CA MET A 21 -13.72 4.02 -11.13
C MET A 21 -12.62 4.29 -10.11
N LEU A 22 -11.60 5.04 -10.51
CA LEU A 22 -10.60 5.57 -9.59
C LEU A 22 -10.89 7.05 -9.40
N VAL A 23 -11.23 7.43 -8.16
CA VAL A 23 -11.42 8.82 -7.76
C VAL A 23 -10.24 9.21 -6.91
N VAL A 24 -9.54 10.29 -7.27
CA VAL A 24 -8.37 10.79 -6.52
C VAL A 24 -8.50 12.29 -6.33
N PHE A 25 -8.31 12.73 -5.09
CA PHE A 25 -8.18 14.12 -4.71
C PHE A 25 -6.82 14.33 -4.05
N CYS A 26 -6.07 15.31 -4.54
CA CYS A 26 -4.84 15.78 -3.92
C CYS A 26 -5.13 17.15 -3.30
N VAL A 27 -5.13 17.22 -1.97
CA VAL A 27 -5.42 18.45 -1.24
C VAL A 27 -4.13 18.95 -0.60
N PRO A 28 -3.59 20.11 -0.98
CA PRO A 28 -2.43 20.67 -0.30
C PRO A 28 -2.81 20.92 1.17
N VAL A 29 -1.97 20.47 2.11
CA VAL A 29 -2.20 20.64 3.58
C VAL A 29 -1.12 21.48 4.26
N ALA A 30 0.11 21.39 3.75
CA ALA A 30 1.25 22.21 4.17
C ALA A 30 2.17 22.37 2.96
N PRO A 31 3.13 23.28 2.99
CA PRO A 31 4.14 23.33 1.93
C PRO A 31 4.95 22.02 1.87
N GLY A 32 5.22 21.51 0.67
CA GLY A 32 5.82 20.17 0.47
C GLY A 32 4.90 19.00 0.82
N ARG A 33 3.68 19.25 1.31
CA ARG A 33 2.78 18.19 1.79
C ARG A 33 1.38 18.31 1.20
N SER A 34 0.98 17.25 0.51
CA SER A 34 -0.38 17.07 0.02
C SER A 34 -1.01 15.84 0.67
N ARG A 35 -2.28 15.96 1.05
CA ARG A 35 -3.10 14.82 1.45
C ARG A 35 -3.72 14.20 0.22
N LEU A 36 -3.45 12.92 0.02
CA LEU A 36 -4.11 12.12 -0.99
C LEU A 36 -5.37 11.47 -0.41
N ILE A 37 -6.51 11.66 -1.07
CA ILE A 37 -7.78 11.00 -0.76
C ILE A 37 -8.20 10.26 -2.01
N TRP A 38 -8.40 8.95 -1.93
CA TRP A 38 -8.92 8.19 -3.05
C TRP A 38 -10.11 7.34 -2.68
N VAL A 39 -10.86 6.92 -3.70
CA VAL A 39 -11.90 5.90 -3.60
C VAL A 39 -11.83 5.06 -4.87
N PHE A 40 -12.00 3.74 -4.71
CA PHE A 40 -12.02 2.80 -5.83
C PHE A 40 -13.35 2.02 -5.88
N PRO A 41 -14.49 2.68 -6.18
CA PRO A 41 -15.75 1.97 -6.32
C PRO A 41 -15.70 1.00 -7.50
N ARG A 42 -16.18 -0.22 -7.27
CA ARG A 42 -16.22 -1.32 -8.26
C ARG A 42 -17.49 -2.13 -8.07
N ASN A 43 -18.05 -2.66 -9.15
CA ASN A 43 -19.25 -3.51 -9.11
C ASN A 43 -18.93 -5.02 -9.22
N PHE A 44 -17.66 -5.38 -9.39
CA PHE A 44 -17.19 -6.75 -9.51
C PHE A 44 -16.29 -7.14 -8.35
N GLY A 45 -16.30 -8.42 -7.97
CA GLY A 45 -15.41 -8.98 -6.94
C GLY A 45 -15.62 -8.40 -5.54
N VAL A 46 -16.76 -7.77 -5.26
CA VAL A 46 -17.09 -7.15 -3.96
C VAL A 46 -17.16 -8.18 -2.83
N TRP A 47 -17.43 -9.44 -3.14
CA TRP A 47 -17.37 -10.55 -2.18
C TRP A 47 -15.98 -10.72 -1.54
N LEU A 48 -14.91 -10.30 -2.24
CA LEU A 48 -13.56 -10.33 -1.69
C LEU A 48 -13.41 -9.40 -0.47
N ASP A 49 -14.20 -8.32 -0.39
CA ASP A 49 -14.15 -7.38 0.75
C ASP A 49 -14.66 -8.03 2.06
N LEU A 50 -15.35 -9.18 1.97
CA LEU A 50 -15.80 -9.96 3.13
C LEU A 50 -14.71 -10.90 3.67
N ILE A 51 -13.73 -11.26 2.85
CA ILE A 51 -12.70 -12.27 3.18
C ILE A 51 -11.36 -11.59 3.41
N MET A 52 -11.04 -10.58 2.61
CA MET A 52 -9.75 -9.92 2.61
C MET A 52 -9.77 -8.74 3.59
N PRO A 53 -8.88 -8.71 4.59
CA PRO A 53 -8.84 -7.60 5.52
C PRO A 53 -8.38 -6.33 4.80
N ARG A 54 -8.97 -5.18 5.15
CA ARG A 54 -8.69 -3.88 4.49
C ARG A 54 -7.21 -3.52 4.40
N TRP A 55 -6.41 -3.82 5.42
CA TRP A 55 -4.98 -3.50 5.41
C TRP A 55 -4.23 -4.21 4.27
N LEU A 56 -4.70 -5.39 3.84
CA LEU A 56 -4.04 -6.15 2.78
C LEU A 56 -4.26 -5.51 1.40
N TYR A 57 -5.43 -4.89 1.17
CA TYR A 57 -5.63 -4.02 0.01
C TYR A 57 -4.72 -2.80 0.04
N HIS A 58 -4.57 -2.18 1.21
CA HIS A 58 -3.70 -1.01 1.36
C HIS A 58 -2.24 -1.34 1.07
N VAL A 59 -1.74 -2.52 1.47
CA VAL A 59 -0.37 -2.95 1.14
C VAL A 59 -0.14 -2.93 -0.38
N GLY A 60 -1.05 -3.49 -1.17
CA GLY A 60 -0.95 -3.48 -2.63
C GLY A 60 -1.02 -2.06 -3.21
N GLN A 61 -1.94 -1.25 -2.72
CA GLN A 61 -2.13 0.13 -3.17
C GLN A 61 -0.94 1.04 -2.82
N ASN A 62 -0.37 0.88 -1.62
CA ASN A 62 0.76 1.66 -1.17
C ASN A 62 2.00 1.40 -2.03
N ARG A 63 2.23 0.18 -2.52
CA ARG A 63 3.34 -0.09 -3.46
C ARG A 63 3.28 0.75 -4.73
N VAL A 64 2.08 1.00 -5.26
CA VAL A 64 1.87 1.88 -6.42
C VAL A 64 2.10 3.35 -6.04
N LEU A 65 1.66 3.74 -4.85
CA LEU A 65 1.95 5.10 -4.37
C LEU A 65 3.40 5.37 -4.14
N ASP A 66 4.12 4.43 -3.52
CA ASP A 66 5.50 4.65 -3.14
C ASP A 66 6.40 4.76 -4.38
N SER A 67 6.06 4.06 -5.48
CA SER A 67 6.74 4.23 -6.77
C SER A 67 6.53 5.62 -7.37
N ASP A 68 5.30 6.13 -7.30
CA ASP A 68 4.96 7.43 -7.89
C ASP A 68 5.44 8.59 -7.02
N ALA A 69 5.32 8.45 -5.69
CA ALA A 69 5.71 9.46 -4.71
C ALA A 69 7.22 9.76 -4.77
N TYR A 70 8.06 8.73 -4.98
CA TYR A 70 9.49 8.93 -5.18
C TYR A 70 9.78 9.80 -6.42
N ILE A 71 9.13 9.50 -7.55
CA ILE A 71 9.31 10.27 -8.80
C ILE A 71 8.85 11.72 -8.58
N LEU A 72 7.67 11.92 -8.02
CA LEU A 72 7.11 13.25 -7.74
C LEU A 72 8.02 14.07 -6.81
N HIS A 73 8.61 13.44 -5.79
CA HIS A 73 9.55 14.10 -4.89
C HIS A 73 10.84 14.54 -5.60
N VAL A 74 11.38 13.70 -6.49
CA VAL A 74 12.57 14.05 -7.30
C VAL A 74 12.24 15.23 -8.24
N GLU A 75 11.05 15.24 -8.84
CA GLU A 75 10.59 16.35 -9.67
C GLU A 75 10.46 17.65 -8.87
N GLU A 76 9.85 17.59 -7.68
CA GLU A 76 9.72 18.74 -6.77
C GLU A 76 11.08 19.31 -6.38
N CYS A 77 12.05 18.46 -6.02
CA CYS A 77 13.41 18.90 -5.72
C CYS A 77 14.07 19.61 -6.91
N LYS A 78 13.91 19.07 -8.12
CA LYS A 78 14.44 19.71 -9.35
C LYS A 78 13.73 21.02 -9.66
N PHE A 79 12.42 21.12 -9.44
CA PHE A 79 11.67 22.37 -9.59
C PHE A 79 12.11 23.43 -8.58
N ALA A 80 12.31 23.03 -7.32
CA ALA A 80 12.76 23.92 -6.26
C ALA A 80 14.16 24.47 -6.55
N ALA A 81 15.08 23.62 -7.01
CA ALA A 81 16.46 24.01 -7.32
C ALA A 81 16.57 24.93 -8.56
N SER A 82 15.75 24.70 -9.58
CA SER A 82 15.80 25.47 -10.84
C SER A 82 14.96 26.73 -10.84
N GLY A 83 13.95 26.81 -9.97
CA GLY A 83 12.96 27.88 -9.96
C GLY A 83 11.69 27.48 -10.72
N LEU A 84 10.55 27.88 -10.16
CA LEU A 84 9.20 27.47 -10.59
C LEU A 84 8.88 27.84 -12.06
N ASP A 85 9.50 28.90 -12.59
CA ASP A 85 9.24 29.37 -13.96
C ASP A 85 9.98 28.55 -15.03
N SER A 86 11.03 27.83 -14.65
CA SER A 86 11.88 27.01 -15.53
C SER A 86 11.60 25.50 -15.45
N TRP A 87 10.45 25.11 -14.90
CA TRP A 87 10.04 23.71 -14.70
C TRP A 87 10.19 22.82 -15.96
N HIS A 88 9.91 23.38 -17.14
CA HIS A 88 9.98 22.68 -18.43
C HIS A 88 11.40 22.22 -18.80
N LYS A 89 12.45 22.73 -18.16
CA LYS A 89 13.83 22.28 -18.44
C LYS A 89 14.12 20.87 -17.90
N TYR A 90 13.34 20.39 -16.93
CA TYR A 90 13.63 19.16 -16.19
C TYR A 90 12.55 18.09 -16.28
N CYS A 91 11.29 18.50 -16.50
CA CYS A 91 10.14 17.58 -16.50
C CYS A 91 9.30 17.70 -17.77
N TYR A 92 9.76 18.43 -18.79
CA TYR A 92 9.07 18.44 -20.09
C TYR A 92 9.49 17.24 -20.91
N VAL A 93 8.51 16.46 -21.32
CA VAL A 93 8.67 15.44 -22.36
C VAL A 93 7.93 15.97 -23.60
N PRO A 94 8.53 15.96 -24.80
CA PRO A 94 7.89 16.51 -25.99
C PRO A 94 6.91 15.51 -26.61
N ALA A 95 5.89 15.09 -25.86
CA ALA A 95 4.86 14.17 -26.33
C ALA A 95 3.49 14.84 -26.39
N SER A 96 2.63 14.41 -27.33
CA SER A 96 1.26 14.92 -27.45
C SER A 96 0.42 14.63 -26.21
N SER A 97 0.75 13.58 -25.45
CA SER A 97 0.15 13.23 -24.17
C SER A 97 0.28 14.34 -23.11
N ASP A 98 1.29 15.20 -23.21
CA ASP A 98 1.56 16.25 -22.22
C ASP A 98 0.75 17.52 -22.43
N THR A 99 -0.08 17.58 -23.48
CA THR A 99 -0.87 18.77 -23.84
C THR A 99 -1.69 19.30 -22.66
N MET A 100 -2.35 18.42 -21.91
CA MET A 100 -3.16 18.81 -20.74
C MET A 100 -2.29 19.27 -19.56
N VAL A 101 -1.12 18.66 -19.37
CA VAL A 101 -0.15 19.06 -18.33
C VAL A 101 0.38 20.47 -18.62
N ILE A 102 0.74 20.75 -19.87
CA ILE A 102 1.21 22.07 -20.33
C ILE A 102 0.09 23.11 -20.16
N ALA A 103 -1.14 22.79 -20.59
CA ALA A 103 -2.29 23.67 -20.45
C ALA A 103 -2.55 24.02 -18.97
N PHE A 104 -2.52 23.00 -18.10
CA PHE A 104 -2.65 23.18 -16.66
C PHE A 104 -1.51 24.05 -16.08
N ARG A 105 -0.25 23.79 -16.44
CA ARG A 105 0.90 24.56 -15.95
C ARG A 105 0.85 26.02 -16.40
N ASN A 106 0.41 26.29 -17.62
CA ASN A 106 0.21 27.65 -18.13
C ASN A 106 -0.92 28.38 -17.38
N TRP A 107 -2.04 27.69 -17.14
CA TRP A 107 -3.12 28.21 -16.31
C TRP A 107 -2.65 28.50 -14.88
N PHE A 108 -1.94 27.56 -14.25
CA PHE A 108 -1.44 27.69 -12.89
C PHE A 108 -0.40 28.81 -12.75
N ARG A 109 0.46 29.00 -13.75
CA ARG A 109 1.35 30.18 -13.85
C ARG A 109 0.55 31.47 -13.89
N LYS A 110 -0.44 31.56 -14.79
CA LYS A 110 -1.21 32.78 -15.04
C LYS A 110 -2.03 33.20 -13.81
N TYR A 111 -2.72 32.27 -13.16
CA TYR A 111 -3.68 32.57 -12.10
C TYR A 111 -3.15 32.37 -10.69
N CYS A 112 -2.12 31.54 -10.51
CA CYS A 112 -1.59 31.19 -9.18
C CYS A 112 -0.10 31.53 -9.02
N LYS A 113 0.55 32.15 -10.02
CA LYS A 113 1.99 32.47 -9.99
C LYS A 113 2.88 31.25 -9.69
N ASN A 114 2.48 30.08 -10.22
CA ASN A 114 3.11 28.78 -9.95
C ASN A 114 3.16 28.37 -8.46
N ARG A 115 2.30 28.93 -7.61
CA ARG A 115 2.31 28.67 -6.16
C ARG A 115 0.90 28.42 -5.64
N VAL A 116 0.81 27.59 -4.61
CA VAL A 116 -0.38 27.56 -3.75
C VAL A 116 -0.20 28.67 -2.73
N GLY A 117 -1.04 29.72 -2.78
CA GLY A 117 -0.77 31.02 -2.16
C GLY A 117 -0.49 31.04 -0.65
N TRP A 118 -0.87 29.99 0.09
CA TRP A 118 -0.61 29.86 1.52
C TRP A 118 0.60 28.95 1.85
N ALA A 119 1.27 28.36 0.86
CA ALA A 119 2.32 27.37 1.05
C ALA A 119 3.75 27.92 0.80
N THR A 120 4.60 27.92 1.83
CA THR A 120 6.05 28.24 1.78
C THR A 120 6.94 26.99 1.74
N PRO A 121 7.66 26.68 0.65
CA PRO A 121 8.39 25.41 0.49
C PRO A 121 9.22 25.02 1.71
N GLN A 122 9.10 23.76 2.15
CA GLN A 122 9.86 23.19 3.26
C GLN A 122 10.76 22.07 2.73
N PRO A 123 11.97 21.88 3.27
CA PRO A 123 12.78 20.71 2.96
C PRO A 123 12.08 19.47 3.48
N ASP A 124 11.78 18.51 2.60
CA ASP A 124 11.06 17.30 2.97
C ASP A 124 11.96 16.24 3.59
N THR A 125 11.42 15.61 4.63
CA THR A 125 11.91 14.39 5.28
C THR A 125 11.49 13.14 4.48
N LEU A 126 12.29 12.06 4.64
CA LEU A 126 12.11 10.74 4.04
C LEU A 126 10.63 10.29 3.98
N MET A 127 10.18 9.87 2.80
CA MET A 127 8.81 9.42 2.51
C MET A 127 8.57 7.98 2.97
N GLU A 128 8.82 7.66 4.25
CA GLU A 128 8.53 6.32 4.76
C GLU A 128 7.02 6.09 4.84
N ARG A 129 6.58 4.91 4.39
CA ARG A 129 5.18 4.48 4.40
C ARG A 129 4.57 4.51 5.81
N TYR A 130 5.41 4.26 6.82
CA TYR A 130 4.96 4.27 8.21
C TYR A 130 4.37 5.63 8.60
N TRP A 131 5.10 6.71 8.29
CA TRP A 131 4.72 8.08 8.63
C TRP A 131 3.66 8.64 7.69
N SER A 132 3.72 8.32 6.40
CA SER A 132 2.75 8.84 5.42
C SER A 132 1.37 8.15 5.53
N HIS A 133 1.33 6.88 5.95
CA HIS A 133 0.11 6.08 5.93
C HIS A 133 -0.16 5.32 7.23
N VAL A 134 0.77 4.45 7.67
CA VAL A 134 0.45 3.44 8.70
C VAL A 134 0.03 4.06 10.02
N VAL A 135 0.73 5.10 10.48
CA VAL A 135 0.41 5.80 11.75
C VAL A 135 -0.97 6.48 11.72
N HIS A 136 -1.46 6.84 10.53
CA HIS A 136 -2.73 7.51 10.33
C HIS A 136 -3.88 6.54 9.97
N CYS A 137 -3.57 5.31 9.58
CA CYS A 137 -4.56 4.32 9.17
C CYS A 137 -4.81 3.28 10.27
N ARG A 138 -5.98 3.35 10.92
CA ARG A 138 -6.38 2.40 11.98
C ARG A 138 -6.28 0.92 11.58
N SER A 139 -6.56 0.58 10.32
CA SER A 139 -6.51 -0.80 9.85
C SER A 139 -5.06 -1.29 9.76
N CYS A 140 -4.16 -0.48 9.19
CA CYS A 140 -2.76 -0.85 9.01
C CYS A 140 -2.00 -0.78 10.35
N SER A 141 -2.29 0.21 11.20
CA SER A 141 -1.69 0.32 12.54
C SER A 141 -2.07 -0.86 13.43
N ALA A 142 -3.33 -1.30 13.39
CA ALA A 142 -3.78 -2.48 14.14
C ALA A 142 -3.13 -3.77 13.61
N ALA A 143 -3.06 -3.94 12.29
CA ALA A 143 -2.40 -5.07 11.66
C ALA A 143 -0.90 -5.13 12.03
N LEU A 144 -0.19 -4.01 11.95
CA LEU A 144 1.21 -3.91 12.35
C LEU A 144 1.41 -4.31 13.82
N LYS A 145 0.56 -3.79 14.73
CA LYS A 145 0.63 -4.15 16.15
C LYS A 145 0.41 -5.64 16.38
N ALA A 146 -0.58 -6.23 15.72
CA ALA A 146 -0.86 -7.66 15.82
C ALA A 146 0.29 -8.52 15.28
N MET A 147 0.86 -8.16 14.13
CA MET A 147 1.99 -8.88 13.54
C MET A 147 3.26 -8.76 14.36
N ARG A 148 3.56 -7.59 14.95
CA ARG A 148 4.68 -7.43 15.89
C ARG A 148 4.49 -8.29 17.15
N ALA A 149 3.27 -8.36 17.69
CA ALA A 149 2.98 -9.24 18.80
C ALA A 149 3.17 -10.72 18.43
N LEU A 150 2.73 -11.13 17.24
CA LEU A 150 2.93 -12.48 16.72
C LEU A 150 4.42 -12.81 16.49
N GLU A 151 5.20 -11.87 15.95
CA GLU A 151 6.65 -11.99 15.77
C GLU A 151 7.34 -12.32 17.10
N VAL A 152 7.04 -11.52 18.15
CA VAL A 152 7.60 -11.73 19.50
C VAL A 152 7.11 -13.05 20.09
N ALA A 153 5.82 -13.40 19.94
CA ALA A 153 5.29 -14.67 20.44
C ALA A 153 5.99 -15.87 19.79
N LEU A 154 6.23 -15.85 18.48
CA LEU A 154 6.96 -16.91 17.76
C LEU A 154 8.40 -17.07 18.27
N GLN A 155 9.08 -15.95 18.56
CA GLN A 155 10.43 -15.98 19.15
C GLN A 155 10.41 -16.58 20.55
N VAL A 156 9.48 -16.15 21.41
CA VAL A 156 9.32 -16.69 22.77
C VAL A 156 9.02 -18.18 22.75
N VAL A 157 8.11 -18.63 21.87
CA VAL A 157 7.80 -20.06 21.71
C VAL A 157 9.02 -20.84 21.24
N SER A 158 9.80 -20.33 20.29
CA SER A 158 11.02 -20.97 19.82
C SER A 158 12.02 -21.19 20.97
N VAL A 159 12.30 -20.14 21.75
CA VAL A 159 13.22 -20.21 22.91
C VAL A 159 12.67 -21.15 23.99
N ALA A 160 11.38 -21.08 24.29
CA ALA A 160 10.74 -21.95 25.28
C ALA A 160 10.85 -23.43 24.90
N VAL A 161 10.62 -23.77 23.63
CA VAL A 161 10.75 -25.15 23.13
C VAL A 161 12.19 -25.66 23.26
N VAL A 162 13.18 -24.82 22.97
CA VAL A 162 14.60 -25.17 23.18
C VAL A 162 14.90 -25.38 24.67
N GLY A 163 14.38 -24.51 25.55
CA GLY A 163 14.51 -24.65 27.00
C GLY A 163 13.92 -25.97 27.53
N VAL A 164 12.74 -26.36 27.07
CA VAL A 164 12.10 -27.64 27.41
C VAL A 164 12.97 -28.82 26.97
N LEU A 165 13.57 -28.76 25.78
CA LEU A 165 14.49 -29.81 25.31
C LEU A 165 15.73 -29.95 26.18
N VAL A 166 16.29 -28.85 26.67
CA VAL A 166 17.45 -28.86 27.59
C VAL A 166 17.06 -29.49 28.92
N VAL A 167 15.95 -29.05 29.53
CA VAL A 167 15.47 -29.60 30.81
C VAL A 167 15.11 -31.09 30.69
N ALA A 168 14.46 -31.50 29.60
CA ALA A 168 14.11 -32.89 29.34
C ALA A 168 15.33 -33.79 29.10
N LYS A 169 16.48 -33.22 28.69
CA LYS A 169 17.75 -33.95 28.57
C LYS A 169 18.41 -34.16 29.93
N GLU A 170 18.36 -33.16 30.82
CA GLU A 170 18.95 -33.20 32.16
C GLU A 170 18.09 -34.00 33.17
N THR A 171 16.77 -34.00 32.99
CA THR A 171 15.85 -34.85 33.75
C THR A 171 15.76 -36.24 33.12
N THR A 172 15.48 -37.29 33.91
CA THR A 172 15.34 -38.69 33.42
C THR A 172 14.09 -38.93 32.54
N LEU A 173 13.51 -37.87 31.96
CA LEU A 173 12.42 -37.94 31.01
C LEU A 173 12.94 -38.52 29.70
N ALA A 174 12.69 -39.81 29.47
CA ALA A 174 13.07 -40.49 28.24
C ALA A 174 12.24 -39.96 27.04
N MET A 175 12.67 -38.86 26.44
CA MET A 175 12.18 -38.45 25.12
C MET A 175 12.79 -39.34 24.04
N SER A 176 11.93 -39.90 23.19
CA SER A 176 12.37 -40.61 21.99
C SER A 176 13.06 -39.67 21.01
N THR A 177 13.90 -40.24 20.14
CA THR A 177 14.57 -39.49 19.05
C THR A 177 13.55 -38.76 18.17
N ALA A 178 12.39 -39.38 17.92
CA ALA A 178 11.31 -38.78 17.16
C ALA A 178 10.73 -37.54 17.86
N GLN A 179 10.48 -37.60 19.17
CA GLN A 179 9.98 -36.44 19.94
C GLN A 179 10.97 -35.29 19.92
N ARG A 180 12.27 -35.56 20.10
CA ARG A 180 13.32 -34.52 20.03
C ARG A 180 13.35 -33.85 18.66
N ALA A 181 13.27 -34.63 17.58
CA ALA A 181 13.23 -34.10 16.22
C ALA A 181 12.00 -33.20 15.98
N VAL A 182 10.84 -33.56 16.51
CA VAL A 182 9.62 -32.73 16.43
C VAL A 182 9.83 -31.38 17.13
N PHE A 183 10.33 -31.36 18.36
CA PHE A 183 10.55 -30.11 19.10
C PHE A 183 11.61 -29.21 18.44
N VAL A 184 12.73 -29.79 17.99
CA VAL A 184 13.76 -29.03 17.26
C VAL A 184 13.19 -28.43 15.97
N SER A 185 12.42 -29.21 15.21
CA SER A 185 11.78 -28.73 13.99
C SER A 185 10.77 -27.62 14.28
N ALA A 186 9.94 -27.79 15.32
CA ALA A 186 8.98 -26.78 15.74
C ALA A 186 9.66 -25.46 16.16
N ALA A 187 10.75 -25.53 16.94
CA ALA A 187 11.52 -24.36 17.34
C ALA A 187 12.14 -23.65 16.14
N GLY A 188 12.74 -24.42 15.21
CA GLY A 188 13.32 -23.91 13.97
C GLY A 188 12.27 -23.23 13.07
N LEU A 189 11.10 -23.86 12.91
CA LEU A 189 9.99 -23.29 12.13
C LEU A 189 9.44 -22.01 12.76
N CYS A 190 9.26 -21.97 14.08
CA CYS A 190 8.81 -20.74 14.77
C CYS A 190 9.82 -19.60 14.57
N PHE A 191 11.12 -19.88 14.70
CA PHE A 191 12.15 -18.88 14.46
C PHE A 191 12.15 -18.40 13.01
N ALA A 192 12.14 -19.32 12.04
CA ALA A 192 12.11 -18.98 10.62
C ALA A 192 10.85 -18.16 10.27
N ALA A 193 9.69 -18.54 10.78
CA ALA A 193 8.45 -17.79 10.61
C ALA A 193 8.53 -16.38 11.21
N SER A 194 9.16 -16.22 12.38
CA SER A 194 9.36 -14.90 12.98
C SER A 194 10.27 -14.00 12.13
N ARG A 195 11.33 -14.54 11.52
CA ARG A 195 12.24 -13.79 10.64
C ARG A 195 11.57 -13.42 9.33
N TRP A 196 10.80 -14.35 8.76
CA TRP A 196 9.98 -14.06 7.59
C TRP A 196 8.96 -12.96 7.89
N LEU A 197 8.29 -13.03 9.04
CA LEU A 197 7.30 -12.03 9.46
C LEU A 197 7.95 -10.66 9.70
N SER A 198 9.13 -10.60 10.32
CA SER A 198 9.91 -9.36 10.47
C SER A 198 10.18 -8.70 9.12
N LYS A 199 10.64 -9.48 8.13
CA LYS A 199 10.91 -8.98 6.79
C LYS A 199 9.63 -8.53 6.09
N PHE A 200 8.56 -9.32 6.21
CA PHE A 200 7.25 -8.95 5.69
C PHE A 200 6.75 -7.63 6.28
N ILE A 201 6.90 -7.42 7.59
CA ILE A 201 6.51 -6.17 8.25
C ILE A 201 7.30 -4.99 7.68
N GLU A 202 8.62 -5.14 7.54
CA GLU A 202 9.49 -4.09 7.01
C GLU A 202 9.10 -3.67 5.58
N GLU A 203 8.94 -4.64 4.68
CA GLU A 203 8.59 -4.42 3.26
C GLU A 203 7.16 -3.91 3.02
N ASN A 204 6.24 -4.07 3.98
CA ASN A 204 4.82 -3.76 3.76
C ASN A 204 4.28 -2.62 4.64
N PHE A 205 5.01 -2.24 5.70
CA PHE A 205 4.60 -1.18 6.61
C PHE A 205 5.59 -0.01 6.70
N PHE A 206 6.84 -0.18 6.25
CA PHE A 206 7.86 0.87 6.35
C PHE A 206 8.36 1.33 4.97
N PHE A 207 8.67 0.41 4.06
CA PHE A 207 9.26 0.71 2.74
C PHE A 207 8.40 0.23 1.59
#